data_AF-A0A2V5KKM7-F1
#
_entry.id   AF-A0A2V5KKM7-F1
#
_cell.length_a   1.000
_cell.length_b   1.000
_cell.length_c   1.000
_cell.angle_alpha   90.00
_cell.angle_beta   90.00
_cell.angle_gamma   90.00
#
_symmetry.space_group_name_H-M   'P 1'
#
loop_
_entity.id
_entity.type
_entity.pdbx_description
1 polymer ?
#
loop_
_entity_poly.entity_id
_entity_poly.type
_entity_poly.pdbx_seq_one_letter_code
_entity_poly.pdbx_strand_id
1 'polypeptide(L)'
;MPAETKGNLQLEIGHVLFIDIVGYSQLSNNEQSKLLSELNAVVRSAESFRLAEAEGKLVRLPTGDGMALIFRHSPQEPVRCALEISQGLKTHPELRVRMGIHSGPVNQVADVNERANIAGAGINIAQRVMNCGDAGHLLLSKHVAEDLQHYSEWRLYLHDVGQCEAKHGEVISIVNLYTSELGNPEPPRLKRPQSEVRRRRRNALLFAGASLVVLAAVGLFLLPRASARKIDKSIAVLPFQNLSDEKENAYFADGIQDDILTNLSKIG
;
A
#
# COMPACT_ATOMS: atom_id res chain seq x y z
N MET A 1 -18.19 -2.81 -53.72
CA MET A 1 -18.07 -2.60 -52.26
C MET A 1 -16.68 -3.05 -51.85
N PRO A 2 -15.79 -2.18 -51.34
CA PRO A 2 -14.47 -2.63 -50.90
C PRO A 2 -14.61 -3.33 -49.55
N ALA A 3 -13.99 -4.50 -49.46
CA ALA A 3 -13.96 -5.31 -48.25
C ALA A 3 -13.18 -4.58 -47.14
N GLU A 4 -13.84 -4.37 -46.00
CA GLU A 4 -13.20 -3.96 -44.76
C GLU A 4 -12.09 -4.96 -44.43
N THR A 5 -10.84 -4.55 -44.59
CA THR A 5 -9.70 -5.29 -44.02
C THR A 5 -9.71 -5.03 -42.53
N LYS A 6 -10.57 -5.74 -41.79
CA LYS A 6 -10.43 -5.86 -40.33
C LYS A 6 -9.09 -6.54 -40.09
N GLY A 7 -8.06 -5.74 -39.83
CA GLY A 7 -6.77 -6.21 -39.32
C GLY A 7 -7.07 -7.09 -38.12
N ASN A 8 -6.84 -8.39 -38.27
CA ASN A 8 -7.16 -9.38 -37.25
C ASN A 8 -6.23 -9.08 -36.07
N LEU A 9 -6.74 -8.42 -35.03
CA LEU A 9 -6.02 -8.14 -33.79
C LEU A 9 -5.74 -9.48 -33.10
N GLN A 10 -4.68 -10.17 -33.52
CA GLN A 10 -4.16 -11.30 -32.76
C GLN A 10 -3.49 -10.74 -31.51
N LEU A 11 -4.22 -10.85 -30.41
CA LEU A 11 -3.70 -10.62 -29.06
C LEU A 11 -2.61 -11.66 -28.80
N GLU A 12 -1.36 -11.21 -28.86
CA GLU A 12 -0.19 -12.00 -28.45
C GLU A 12 0.19 -11.59 -27.02
N ILE A 13 0.71 -12.54 -26.23
CA ILE A 13 1.35 -12.19 -24.97
C ILE A 13 2.80 -11.85 -25.26
N GLY A 14 3.20 -10.63 -24.90
CA GLY A 14 4.58 -10.15 -24.99
C GLY A 14 5.18 -10.07 -23.60
N HIS A 15 6.44 -10.47 -23.48
CA HIS A 15 7.25 -10.35 -22.27
C HIS A 15 8.18 -9.16 -22.43
N VAL A 16 7.86 -8.06 -21.75
CA VAL A 16 8.42 -6.75 -22.02
C VAL A 16 9.44 -6.39 -20.94
N LEU A 17 10.66 -6.02 -21.37
CA LEU A 17 11.66 -5.36 -20.56
C LEU A 17 11.79 -3.91 -21.03
N PHE A 18 11.45 -2.95 -20.16
CA PHE A 18 11.74 -1.54 -20.35
C PHE A 18 13.03 -1.15 -19.65
N ILE A 19 13.81 -0.29 -20.31
CA ILE A 19 15.11 0.20 -19.85
C ILE A 19 15.16 1.70 -20.13
N ASP A 20 15.55 2.49 -19.14
CA ASP A 20 15.63 3.95 -19.23
C ASP A 20 16.85 4.50 -18.47
N ILE A 21 17.50 5.51 -19.02
CA ILE A 21 18.63 6.21 -18.38
C ILE A 21 18.08 7.27 -17.42
N VAL A 22 18.37 7.11 -16.13
CA VAL A 22 17.92 8.03 -15.09
C VAL A 22 18.62 9.38 -15.23
N GLY A 23 17.83 10.44 -15.34
CA GLY A 23 18.33 11.82 -15.47
C GLY A 23 18.75 12.22 -16.89
N TYR A 24 18.46 11.40 -17.89
CA TYR A 24 18.86 11.60 -19.29
C TYR A 24 18.58 13.01 -19.83
N SER A 25 17.37 13.54 -19.62
CA SER A 25 16.95 14.83 -20.17
C SER A 25 17.68 16.05 -19.57
N GLN A 26 18.44 15.87 -18.47
CA GLN A 26 19.21 16.95 -17.84
C GLN A 26 20.63 17.07 -18.42
N LEU A 27 21.04 16.11 -19.25
CA LEU A 27 22.37 16.05 -19.86
C LEU A 27 22.45 16.86 -21.15
N SER A 28 23.67 17.23 -21.55
CA SER A 28 23.88 17.83 -22.88
C SER A 28 23.62 16.82 -24.01
N ASN A 29 23.31 17.30 -25.22
CA ASN A 29 23.03 16.44 -26.37
C ASN A 29 24.18 15.47 -26.70
N ASN A 30 25.42 15.89 -26.48
CA ASN A 30 26.60 15.05 -26.71
C ASN A 30 26.69 13.92 -25.68
N GLU A 31 26.42 14.23 -24.41
CA GLU A 31 26.38 13.23 -23.34
C GLU A 31 25.21 12.25 -23.53
N GLN A 32 24.03 12.76 -23.88
CA GLN A 32 22.86 11.95 -24.22
C GLN A 32 23.18 10.93 -25.32
N SER A 33 23.76 11.40 -26.44
CA SER A 33 24.13 10.55 -27.57
C SER A 33 25.16 9.49 -27.19
N LYS A 34 26.15 9.86 -26.37
CA LYS A 34 27.19 8.95 -25.88
C LYS A 34 26.58 7.85 -25.00
N LEU A 35 25.83 8.22 -23.97
CA LEU A 35 25.26 7.25 -23.02
C LEU A 35 24.26 6.32 -23.71
N LEU A 36 23.44 6.83 -24.64
CA LEU A 36 22.52 5.98 -25.39
C LEU A 36 23.27 4.99 -26.30
N SER A 37 24.39 5.40 -26.91
CA SER A 37 25.26 4.52 -27.68
C SER A 37 25.89 3.42 -26.82
N GLU A 38 26.38 3.77 -25.63
CA GLU A 38 26.96 2.80 -24.68
C GLU A 38 25.89 1.83 -24.15
N LEU A 39 24.70 2.33 -23.81
CA LEU A 39 23.57 1.49 -23.41
C LEU A 39 23.20 0.50 -24.52
N ASN A 40 23.10 0.97 -25.78
CA ASN A 40 22.84 0.09 -26.92
C ASN A 40 23.90 -1.01 -27.05
N ALA A 41 25.18 -0.71 -26.84
CA ALA A 41 26.24 -1.69 -26.90
C ALA A 41 26.11 -2.76 -25.80
N VAL A 42 25.81 -2.34 -24.56
CA VAL A 42 25.58 -3.25 -23.43
C VAL A 42 24.35 -4.13 -23.67
N VAL A 43 23.24 -3.57 -24.14
CA VAL A 43 22.03 -4.33 -24.42
C VAL A 43 22.25 -5.37 -25.53
N ARG A 44 22.97 -5.01 -26.59
CA ARG A 44 23.27 -5.94 -27.71
C ARG A 44 24.28 -7.03 -27.34
N SER A 45 25.05 -6.85 -26.27
CA SER A 45 25.98 -7.85 -25.76
C SER A 45 25.35 -8.83 -24.77
N ALA A 46 24.09 -8.63 -24.37
CA ALA A 46 23.33 -9.61 -23.62
C ALA A 46 23.06 -10.88 -24.47
N GLU A 47 23.23 -12.05 -23.87
CA GLU A 47 23.01 -13.34 -24.53
C GLU A 47 21.54 -13.53 -24.87
N SER A 48 20.66 -13.28 -23.92
CA SER A 48 19.20 -13.36 -24.09
C SER A 48 18.72 -12.45 -25.23
N PHE A 49 19.33 -11.27 -25.39
CA PHE A 49 19.06 -10.38 -26.54
C PHE A 49 19.47 -11.03 -27.86
N ARG A 50 20.71 -11.54 -27.96
CA ARG A 50 21.24 -12.13 -29.20
C ARG A 50 20.45 -13.37 -29.63
N LEU A 51 20.10 -14.24 -28.68
CA LEU A 51 19.33 -15.45 -28.95
C LEU A 51 17.95 -15.09 -29.51
N ALA A 52 17.21 -14.21 -28.84
CA ALA A 52 15.89 -13.80 -29.29
C ALA A 52 15.93 -13.01 -30.62
N GLU A 53 16.99 -12.24 -30.87
CA GLU A 53 17.22 -11.57 -32.17
C GLU A 53 17.47 -12.58 -33.29
N ALA A 54 18.34 -13.57 -33.06
CA ALA A 54 18.68 -14.60 -34.05
C ALA A 54 17.46 -15.46 -34.42
N GLU A 55 16.54 -15.69 -33.48
CA GLU A 55 15.29 -16.42 -33.73
C GLU A 55 14.18 -15.55 -34.36
N GLY A 56 14.40 -14.25 -34.53
CA GLY A 56 13.36 -13.31 -35.00
C GLY A 56 12.22 -13.11 -33.99
N LYS A 57 12.43 -13.47 -32.72
CA LYS A 57 11.42 -13.42 -31.65
C LYS A 57 11.52 -12.19 -30.76
N LEU A 58 12.45 -11.27 -31.06
CA LEU A 58 12.64 -10.01 -30.36
C LEU A 58 12.13 -8.82 -31.18
N VAL A 59 11.32 -7.96 -30.56
CA VAL A 59 11.01 -6.62 -31.08
C VAL A 59 11.67 -5.56 -30.19
N ARG A 60 12.22 -4.53 -30.83
CA ARG A 60 12.97 -3.44 -30.19
C ARG A 60 12.23 -2.13 -30.43
N LEU A 61 11.86 -1.44 -29.36
CA LEU A 61 11.17 -0.15 -29.43
C LEU A 61 12.01 0.93 -28.75
N PRO A 62 12.57 1.90 -29.47
CA PRO A 62 13.29 3.02 -28.84
C PRO A 62 12.31 3.97 -28.11
N THR A 63 12.70 4.50 -26.95
CA THR A 63 11.87 5.42 -26.13
C THR A 63 12.45 6.83 -26.01
N GLY A 64 13.55 7.12 -26.71
CA GLY A 64 14.25 8.42 -26.70
C GLY A 64 15.41 8.46 -25.71
N ASP A 65 15.15 8.09 -24.47
CA ASP A 65 16.09 7.97 -23.34
C ASP A 65 16.50 6.51 -23.03
N GLY A 66 15.93 5.57 -23.76
CA GLY A 66 16.17 4.15 -23.59
C GLY A 66 15.43 3.31 -24.64
N MET A 67 14.94 2.15 -24.21
CA MET A 67 14.25 1.21 -25.09
C MET A 67 13.35 0.23 -24.34
N ALA A 68 12.42 -0.37 -25.08
CA ALA A 68 11.72 -1.58 -24.69
C ALA A 68 12.16 -2.75 -25.58
N LEU A 69 12.34 -3.90 -24.94
CA LEU A 69 12.62 -5.19 -25.56
C LEU A 69 11.43 -6.11 -25.32
N ILE A 70 10.82 -6.60 -26.38
CA ILE A 70 9.64 -7.45 -26.32
C ILE A 70 10.01 -8.84 -26.80
N PHE A 71 10.02 -9.77 -25.87
CA PHE A 71 10.27 -11.18 -26.09
C PHE A 71 8.95 -11.91 -26.30
N ARG A 72 8.93 -12.88 -27.23
CA ARG A 72 7.72 -13.63 -27.62
C ARG A 72 7.71 -15.08 -27.16
N HIS A 73 8.77 -15.56 -26.50
CA HIS A 73 8.88 -16.98 -26.17
C HIS A 73 8.62 -17.29 -24.70
N SER A 74 9.28 -16.60 -23.76
CA SER A 74 9.18 -16.94 -22.34
C SER A 74 9.24 -15.72 -21.42
N PRO A 75 8.50 -15.73 -20.28
CA PRO A 75 8.57 -14.67 -19.28
C PRO A 75 9.92 -14.60 -18.57
N GLN A 76 10.77 -15.62 -18.69
CA GLN A 76 12.12 -15.60 -18.13
C GLN A 76 13.13 -14.82 -18.97
N GLU A 77 12.93 -14.72 -20.28
CA GLU A 77 13.86 -14.04 -21.19
C GLU A 77 14.12 -12.58 -20.83
N PRO A 78 13.11 -11.71 -20.57
CA PRO A 78 13.37 -10.35 -20.14
C PRO A 78 14.10 -10.29 -18.79
N VAL A 79 13.90 -11.27 -17.91
CA VAL A 79 14.54 -11.31 -16.59
C VAL A 79 16.01 -11.66 -16.71
N ARG A 80 16.34 -12.71 -17.48
CA ARG A 80 17.73 -13.09 -17.80
C ARG A 80 18.45 -11.93 -18.51
N CYS A 81 17.82 -11.36 -19.53
CA CYS A 81 18.34 -10.22 -20.27
C CYS A 81 18.64 -9.03 -19.33
N ALA A 82 17.73 -8.70 -18.41
CA ALA A 82 17.94 -7.61 -17.48
C ALA A 82 19.10 -7.84 -16.50
N LEU A 83 19.31 -9.09 -16.05
CA LEU A 83 20.46 -9.44 -15.22
C LEU A 83 21.77 -9.39 -16.01
N GLU A 84 21.79 -9.87 -17.25
CA GLU A 84 22.94 -9.78 -18.16
C GLU A 84 23.31 -8.32 -18.44
N ILE A 85 22.31 -7.47 -18.69
CA ILE A 85 22.50 -6.02 -18.84
C ILE A 85 23.04 -5.43 -17.53
N SER A 86 22.45 -5.75 -16.39
CA SER A 86 22.94 -5.29 -15.08
C SER A 86 24.41 -5.68 -14.84
N GLN A 87 24.82 -6.86 -15.29
CA GLN A 87 26.20 -7.33 -15.21
C GLN A 87 27.12 -6.53 -16.14
N GLY A 88 26.70 -6.26 -17.38
CA GLY A 88 27.45 -5.43 -18.32
C GLY A 88 27.61 -3.99 -17.86
N LEU A 89 26.62 -3.45 -17.14
CA LEU A 89 26.67 -2.09 -16.61
C LEU A 89 27.67 -1.89 -15.47
N LYS A 90 28.20 -2.96 -14.86
CA LYS A 90 29.26 -2.85 -13.83
C LYS A 90 30.52 -2.16 -14.37
N THR A 91 30.81 -2.27 -15.66
CA THR A 91 31.94 -1.58 -16.30
C THR A 91 31.61 -0.17 -16.79
N HIS A 92 30.37 0.29 -16.57
CA HIS A 92 29.83 1.57 -17.02
C HIS A 92 29.10 2.31 -15.88
N PRO A 93 29.80 2.73 -14.83
CA PRO A 93 29.18 3.39 -13.66
C PRO A 93 28.45 4.70 -13.99
N GLU A 94 28.78 5.33 -15.12
CA GLU A 94 28.08 6.49 -15.68
C GLU A 94 26.66 6.17 -16.19
N LEU A 95 26.40 4.92 -16.60
CA LEU A 95 25.11 4.47 -17.10
C LEU A 95 24.19 4.07 -15.96
N ARG A 96 23.55 5.08 -15.38
CA ARG A 96 22.54 4.90 -14.33
C ARG A 96 21.20 4.53 -14.93
N VAL A 97 20.96 3.24 -15.17
CA VAL A 97 19.68 2.77 -15.74
C VAL A 97 18.68 2.38 -14.66
N ARG A 98 17.40 2.36 -15.01
CA ARG A 98 16.34 1.64 -14.29
C ARG A 98 15.61 0.73 -15.25
N MET A 99 15.10 -0.39 -14.74
CA MET A 99 14.46 -1.42 -15.55
C MET A 99 13.12 -1.85 -14.98
N GLY A 100 12.17 -2.17 -15.86
CA GLY A 100 10.85 -2.68 -15.49
C GLY A 100 10.39 -3.81 -16.40
N ILE A 101 9.82 -4.86 -15.81
CA ILE A 101 9.38 -6.05 -16.52
C ILE A 101 7.90 -6.32 -16.28
N HIS A 102 7.19 -6.61 -17.36
CA HIS A 102 5.81 -7.11 -17.30
C HIS A 102 5.52 -8.02 -18.50
N SER A 103 4.62 -8.98 -18.30
CA SER A 103 4.10 -9.86 -19.34
C SER A 103 2.62 -9.58 -19.52
N GLY A 104 2.18 -9.32 -20.76
CA GLY A 104 0.80 -8.98 -21.00
C GLY A 104 0.46 -8.84 -22.48
N PRO A 105 -0.80 -8.50 -22.80
CA PRO A 105 -1.26 -8.42 -24.17
C PRO A 105 -0.57 -7.30 -24.95
N VAL A 106 -0.05 -7.67 -26.12
CA VAL A 106 0.58 -6.81 -27.11
C VAL A 106 0.02 -7.11 -28.49
N ASN A 107 -0.02 -6.10 -29.34
CA ASN A 107 -0.48 -6.20 -30.73
C ASN A 107 0.61 -5.66 -31.64
N GLN A 108 0.87 -6.37 -32.74
CA GLN A 108 1.71 -5.87 -33.81
C GLN A 108 0.94 -4.80 -34.60
N VAL A 109 1.58 -3.66 -34.82
CA VAL A 109 1.05 -2.54 -35.59
C VAL A 109 2.14 -2.08 -36.57
N ALA A 110 1.76 -1.57 -37.74
CA ALA A 110 2.71 -0.91 -38.62
C ALA A 110 2.90 0.55 -38.14
N ASP A 111 4.15 1.02 -38.05
CA ASP A 111 4.43 2.43 -37.81
C ASP A 111 4.17 3.29 -39.06
N VAL A 112 4.40 4.59 -38.96
CA VAL A 112 4.24 5.55 -40.08
C VAL A 112 5.18 5.26 -41.26
N ASN A 113 6.21 4.43 -41.07
CA ASN A 113 7.16 3.99 -42.08
C ASN A 113 6.88 2.53 -42.53
N GLU A 114 5.71 1.99 -42.20
CA GLU A 114 5.29 0.61 -42.48
C GLU A 114 6.18 -0.48 -41.85
N ARG A 115 6.95 -0.13 -40.82
CA ARG A 115 7.77 -1.09 -40.07
C ARG A 115 6.94 -1.74 -38.98
N ALA A 116 7.21 -3.02 -38.73
CA ALA A 116 6.62 -3.75 -37.62
C ALA A 116 6.97 -3.06 -36.29
N ASN A 117 5.92 -2.68 -35.55
CA ASN A 117 5.96 -2.01 -34.27
C ASN A 117 4.99 -2.73 -33.32
N ILE A 118 5.01 -2.42 -32.03
CA ILE A 118 4.14 -3.03 -31.04
C ILE A 118 3.43 -1.95 -30.22
N ALA A 119 2.14 -2.16 -29.99
CA ALA A 119 1.34 -1.39 -29.05
C ALA A 119 0.52 -2.33 -28.15
N GLY A 120 0.15 -1.89 -26.95
CA GLY A 120 -0.72 -2.68 -26.09
C GLY A 120 -0.63 -2.32 -24.62
N ALA A 121 -1.54 -2.89 -23.83
CA ALA A 121 -1.55 -2.70 -22.38
C ALA A 121 -0.28 -3.25 -21.72
N GLY A 122 0.29 -4.34 -22.24
CA GLY A 122 1.54 -4.92 -21.73
C GLY A 122 2.71 -3.92 -21.74
N ILE A 123 2.82 -3.14 -22.83
CA ILE A 123 3.84 -2.09 -22.98
C ILE A 123 3.64 -0.99 -21.93
N ASN A 124 2.41 -0.50 -21.78
CA ASN A 124 2.09 0.57 -20.84
C ASN A 124 2.34 0.17 -19.39
N ILE A 125 2.00 -1.07 -19.00
CA ILE A 125 2.21 -1.56 -17.64
C ILE A 125 3.71 -1.75 -17.37
N ALA A 126 4.47 -2.33 -18.30
CA ALA A 126 5.92 -2.50 -18.14
C ALA A 126 6.65 -1.16 -17.92
N GLN A 127 6.29 -0.13 -18.70
CA GLN A 127 6.81 1.22 -18.51
C GLN A 127 6.45 1.79 -17.13
N ARG A 128 5.23 1.54 -16.63
CA ARG A 128 4.80 2.01 -15.31
C ARG A 128 5.52 1.28 -14.18
N VAL A 129 5.75 -0.01 -14.31
CA VAL A 129 6.57 -0.80 -13.39
C VAL A 129 7.98 -0.19 -13.31
N MET A 130 8.62 0.09 -14.44
CA MET A 130 9.93 0.75 -14.49
C MET A 130 9.91 2.11 -13.79
N ASN A 131 8.87 2.93 -14.03
CA ASN A 131 8.75 4.28 -13.47
C ASN A 131 8.60 4.32 -11.94
N CYS A 132 8.29 3.19 -11.30
CA CYS A 132 8.27 3.08 -9.84
C CYS A 132 9.67 2.93 -9.23
N GLY A 133 10.71 2.72 -10.06
CA GLY A 133 12.09 2.49 -9.64
C GLY A 133 13.01 3.69 -9.88
N ASP A 134 14.05 3.73 -9.06
CA ASP A 134 15.22 4.60 -9.20
C ASP A 134 16.38 3.86 -9.90
N ALA A 135 17.51 4.54 -10.10
CA ALA A 135 18.69 3.94 -10.73
C ALA A 135 19.12 2.62 -10.04
N GLY A 136 19.48 1.63 -10.86
CA GLY A 136 19.86 0.28 -10.47
C GLY A 136 18.68 -0.65 -10.15
N HIS A 137 17.45 -0.16 -10.04
CA HIS A 137 16.31 -1.03 -9.79
C HIS A 137 15.94 -1.87 -11.01
N LEU A 138 15.61 -3.13 -10.73
CA LEU A 138 14.99 -4.05 -11.66
C LEU A 138 13.64 -4.48 -11.08
N LEU A 139 12.57 -3.86 -11.55
CA LEU A 139 11.23 -4.05 -11.00
C LEU A 139 10.39 -4.96 -11.89
N LEU A 140 9.58 -5.81 -11.26
CA LEU A 140 8.63 -6.69 -11.92
C LEU A 140 7.22 -6.32 -11.47
N SER A 141 6.26 -6.44 -12.39
CA SER A 141 4.86 -6.55 -11.98
C SER A 141 4.66 -7.82 -11.15
N LYS A 142 3.79 -7.76 -10.15
CA LYS A 142 3.43 -8.94 -9.33
C LYS A 142 3.00 -10.15 -10.16
N HIS A 143 2.28 -9.94 -11.26
CA HIS A 143 1.88 -11.00 -12.18
C HIS A 143 3.07 -11.83 -12.68
N VAL A 144 4.13 -11.18 -13.17
CA VAL A 144 5.35 -11.87 -13.64
C VAL A 144 6.09 -12.52 -12.46
N ALA A 145 6.18 -11.85 -11.33
CA ALA A 145 6.83 -12.41 -10.16
C ALA A 145 6.12 -13.69 -9.66
N GLU A 146 4.79 -13.72 -9.72
CA GLU A 146 3.98 -14.88 -9.35
C GLU A 146 4.20 -16.07 -10.28
N ASP A 147 4.42 -15.84 -11.58
CA ASP A 147 4.78 -16.91 -12.52
C ASP A 147 6.18 -17.47 -12.21
N LEU A 148 7.13 -16.60 -11.85
CA LEU A 148 8.53 -16.94 -11.63
C LEU A 148 8.83 -17.55 -10.25
N GLN A 149 8.08 -17.20 -9.21
CA GLN A 149 8.34 -17.62 -7.82
C GLN A 149 8.29 -19.15 -7.61
N HIS A 150 7.69 -19.87 -8.55
CA HIS A 150 7.59 -21.33 -8.55
C HIS A 150 8.90 -22.02 -8.96
N TYR A 151 9.83 -21.30 -9.57
CA TYR A 151 11.14 -21.81 -9.98
C TYR A 151 12.20 -21.42 -8.95
N SER A 152 12.96 -22.40 -8.46
CA SER A 152 13.99 -22.20 -7.44
C SER A 152 15.08 -21.21 -7.87
N GLU A 153 15.34 -21.12 -9.19
CA GLU A 153 16.30 -20.19 -9.77
C GLU A 153 15.92 -18.71 -9.55
N TRP A 154 14.61 -18.39 -9.45
CA TRP A 154 14.13 -17.01 -9.33
C TRP A 154 13.63 -16.66 -7.93
N ARG A 155 13.04 -17.64 -7.23
CA ARG A 155 12.35 -17.44 -5.95
C ARG A 155 13.15 -16.67 -4.91
N LEU A 156 14.47 -16.89 -4.85
CA LEU A 156 15.35 -16.28 -3.84
C LEU A 156 15.66 -14.81 -4.12
N TYR A 157 15.39 -14.33 -5.34
CA TYR A 157 15.74 -12.98 -5.79
C TYR A 157 14.53 -12.05 -5.91
N LEU A 158 13.32 -12.57 -5.63
CA LEU A 158 12.07 -11.82 -5.74
C LEU A 158 11.67 -11.26 -4.37
N HIS A 159 11.67 -9.93 -4.25
CA HIS A 159 11.37 -9.23 -3.01
C HIS A 159 10.13 -8.34 -3.17
N ASP A 160 9.02 -8.69 -2.53
CA ASP A 160 7.79 -7.89 -2.59
C ASP A 160 8.01 -6.51 -1.93
N VAL A 161 7.68 -5.44 -2.66
CA VAL A 161 7.81 -4.05 -2.20
C VAL A 161 6.45 -3.41 -1.89
N GLY A 162 5.36 -4.01 -2.39
CA GLY A 162 4.00 -3.51 -2.23
C GLY A 162 3.49 -2.74 -3.44
N GLN A 163 2.59 -1.78 -3.20
CA GLN A 163 1.81 -1.12 -4.26
C GLN A 163 2.33 0.28 -4.60
N CYS A 164 2.36 0.57 -5.90
CA CYS A 164 2.76 1.84 -6.49
C CYS A 164 1.57 2.45 -7.25
N GLU A 165 1.20 3.68 -6.93
CA GLU A 165 0.26 4.48 -7.72
C GLU A 165 1.01 5.05 -8.94
N ALA A 166 0.70 4.48 -10.11
CA ALA A 166 1.22 4.91 -11.39
C ALA A 166 0.42 6.09 -11.97
N LYS A 167 0.83 6.55 -13.15
CA LYS A 167 0.14 7.63 -13.87
C LYS A 167 -1.34 7.28 -14.08
N HIS A 168 -2.21 8.29 -13.91
CA HIS A 168 -3.68 8.18 -13.98
C HIS A 168 -4.34 7.38 -12.83
N GLY A 169 -3.65 7.20 -11.70
CA GLY A 169 -4.23 6.61 -10.48
C GLY A 169 -4.34 5.08 -10.50
N GLU A 170 -3.73 4.42 -11.50
CA GLU A 170 -3.67 2.97 -11.55
C GLU A 170 -2.70 2.43 -10.50
N VAL A 171 -3.13 1.42 -9.75
CA VAL A 171 -2.34 0.84 -8.67
C VAL A 171 -1.71 -0.46 -9.16
N ILE A 172 -0.37 -0.52 -9.15
CA ILE A 172 0.40 -1.67 -9.60
C ILE A 172 1.14 -2.26 -8.41
N SER A 173 1.03 -3.58 -8.22
CA SER A 173 1.85 -4.30 -7.23
C SER A 173 3.22 -4.59 -7.83
N ILE A 174 4.27 -4.22 -7.11
CA ILE A 174 5.67 -4.21 -7.56
C ILE A 174 6.49 -5.20 -6.73
N VAL A 175 7.33 -5.96 -7.42
CA VAL A 175 8.35 -6.83 -6.84
C VAL A 175 9.72 -6.35 -7.33
N ASN A 176 10.68 -6.24 -6.43
CA ASN A 176 12.06 -5.91 -6.76
C ASN A 176 12.85 -7.20 -6.98
N LEU A 177 13.57 -7.28 -8.10
CA LEU A 177 14.48 -8.38 -8.40
C LEU A 177 15.91 -7.93 -8.16
N TYR A 178 16.62 -8.60 -7.26
CA TYR A 178 18.05 -8.39 -7.09
C TYR A 178 18.74 -9.67 -6.60
N THR A 179 20.02 -9.78 -6.90
CA THR A 179 20.91 -10.81 -6.36
C THR A 179 21.90 -10.18 -5.37
N SER A 180 22.83 -10.96 -4.84
CA SER A 180 23.93 -10.42 -4.03
C SER A 180 24.83 -9.45 -4.80
N GLU A 181 24.84 -9.52 -6.13
CA GLU A 181 25.77 -8.77 -6.97
C GLU A 181 25.10 -7.85 -8.01
N LEU A 182 23.80 -8.02 -8.27
CA LEU A 182 23.08 -7.37 -9.35
C LEU A 182 21.75 -6.80 -8.87
N GLY A 183 21.37 -5.64 -9.42
CA GLY A 183 20.19 -4.91 -9.02
C GLY A 183 20.42 -4.02 -7.80
N ASN A 184 19.38 -3.30 -7.40
CA ASN A 184 19.40 -2.39 -6.26
C ASN A 184 18.50 -2.94 -5.14
N PRO A 185 19.05 -3.31 -3.97
CA PRO A 185 18.26 -3.82 -2.85
C PRO A 185 17.58 -2.73 -2.02
N GLU A 186 17.91 -1.46 -2.23
CA GLU A 186 17.25 -0.35 -1.54
C GLU A 186 15.76 -0.34 -1.87
N PRO A 187 14.87 0.00 -0.92
CA PRO A 187 13.45 0.08 -1.21
C PRO A 187 13.18 1.26 -2.16
N PRO A 188 12.52 1.05 -3.31
CA PRO A 188 12.20 2.13 -4.23
C PRO A 188 11.20 3.10 -3.60
N ARG A 189 11.25 4.36 -4.01
CA ARG A 189 10.38 5.42 -3.49
C ARG A 189 8.98 5.35 -4.11
N LEU A 190 8.19 4.37 -3.66
CA LEU A 190 6.83 4.16 -4.17
C LEU A 190 5.88 5.29 -3.75
N LYS A 191 5.12 5.82 -4.72
CA LYS A 191 3.96 6.65 -4.44
C LYS A 191 2.84 5.74 -3.94
N ARG A 192 2.48 5.85 -2.66
CA ARG A 192 1.43 5.01 -2.08
C ARG A 192 0.05 5.43 -2.57
N PRO A 193 -0.87 4.48 -2.84
CA PRO A 193 -2.23 4.80 -3.25
C PRO A 193 -2.93 5.70 -2.23
N GLN A 194 -3.50 6.82 -2.68
CA GLN A 194 -4.25 7.73 -1.79
C GLN A 194 -5.40 7.01 -1.05
N SER A 195 -6.01 6.01 -1.69
CA SER A 195 -7.09 5.18 -1.12
C SER A 195 -6.64 4.38 0.11
N GLU A 196 -5.42 3.82 0.10
CA GLU A 196 -4.86 3.10 1.24
C GLU A 196 -4.56 4.03 2.42
N VAL A 197 -3.98 5.20 2.14
CA VAL A 197 -3.71 6.21 3.17
C VAL A 197 -5.01 6.66 3.84
N ARG A 198 -6.07 6.90 3.05
CA ARG A 198 -7.40 7.26 3.56
C ARG A 198 -8.04 6.13 4.38
N ARG A 199 -7.94 4.88 3.91
CA ARG A 199 -8.48 3.70 4.61
C ARG A 199 -7.77 3.49 5.95
N ARG A 200 -6.44 3.61 6.00
CA ARG A 200 -5.65 3.47 7.23
C ARG A 200 -5.99 4.54 8.26
N ARG A 201 -6.15 5.80 7.84
CA ARG A 201 -6.60 6.89 8.72
C ARG A 201 -8.02 6.66 9.26
N ARG A 202 -8.95 6.23 8.40
CA ARG A 202 -10.33 5.91 8.82
C ARG A 202 -10.35 4.77 9.84
N ASN A 203 -9.62 3.69 9.58
CA ASN A 203 -9.55 2.56 10.49
C ASN A 203 -8.92 2.97 11.83
N ALA A 204 -7.86 3.78 11.83
CA ALA A 204 -7.25 4.29 13.06
C ALA A 204 -8.23 5.13 13.89
N LEU A 205 -9.02 6.00 13.25
CA LEU A 205 -10.08 6.78 13.92
C LEU A 205 -11.18 5.87 14.50
N LEU A 206 -11.58 4.83 13.77
CA LEU A 206 -12.56 3.85 14.27
C LEU A 206 -12.03 3.08 15.48
N PHE A 207 -10.78 2.63 15.45
CA PHE A 207 -10.15 1.95 16.59
C PHE A 207 -9.99 2.87 17.80
N ALA A 208 -9.60 4.14 17.59
CA ALA A 208 -9.51 5.12 18.66
C ALA A 208 -10.89 5.39 19.30
N GLY A 209 -11.92 5.57 18.47
CA GLY A 209 -13.29 5.75 18.93
C GLY A 209 -13.81 4.54 19.71
N ALA A 210 -13.61 3.32 19.20
CA ALA A 210 -13.99 2.09 19.87
C ALA A 210 -13.29 1.92 21.23
N SER A 211 -11.99 2.23 21.29
CA SER A 211 -11.22 2.18 22.54
C SER A 211 -11.76 3.16 23.58
N LEU A 212 -12.15 4.36 23.16
CA LEU A 212 -12.72 5.38 24.05
C LEU A 212 -14.10 4.98 24.59
N VAL A 213 -14.93 4.35 23.77
CA VAL A 213 -16.24 3.80 24.19
C VAL A 213 -16.06 2.67 25.18
N VAL A 214 -15.12 1.76 24.96
CA VAL A 214 -14.81 0.66 25.89
C VAL A 214 -14.33 1.22 27.23
N LEU A 215 -13.42 2.20 27.22
CA LEU A 215 -12.95 2.87 28.43
C LEU A 215 -14.09 3.55 29.20
N ALA A 216 -15.00 4.24 28.50
CA ALA A 216 -16.15 4.88 29.11
C ALA A 216 -17.14 3.86 29.71
N ALA A 217 -17.39 2.74 29.02
CA ALA A 217 -18.28 1.67 29.51
C ALA A 217 -17.69 0.97 30.75
N VAL A 218 -16.39 0.68 30.74
CA VAL A 218 -15.67 0.12 31.90
C VAL A 218 -15.68 1.11 33.07
N GLY A 219 -15.44 2.40 32.82
CA GLY A 219 -15.56 3.44 33.83
C GLY A 219 -16.96 3.53 34.44
N LEU A 220 -18.01 3.50 33.62
CA LEU A 220 -19.40 3.53 34.08
C LEU A 220 -19.78 2.28 34.89
N PHE A 221 -19.19 1.12 34.58
CA PHE A 221 -19.43 -0.13 35.30
C PHE A 221 -18.68 -0.21 36.63
N LEU A 222 -17.47 0.35 36.71
CA LEU A 222 -16.63 0.34 37.91
C LEU A 222 -16.92 1.50 38.88
N LEU A 223 -17.57 2.57 38.42
CA LEU A 223 -17.95 3.67 39.30
C LEU A 223 -19.03 3.22 40.30
N PRO A 224 -18.81 3.40 41.62
CA PRO A 224 -19.81 3.03 42.61
C PRO A 224 -21.07 3.86 42.37
N ARG A 225 -22.19 3.17 42.11
CA ARG A 225 -23.50 3.83 42.04
C ARG A 225 -23.80 4.44 43.40
N ALA A 226 -23.67 5.76 43.52
CA ALA A 226 -24.12 6.49 44.70
C ALA A 226 -25.63 6.29 44.83
N SER A 227 -26.03 5.36 45.70
CA SER A 227 -27.42 5.19 46.10
C SER A 227 -27.78 6.41 46.95
N ALA A 228 -28.74 7.21 46.48
CA ALA A 228 -29.29 8.30 47.27
C ALA A 228 -29.94 7.69 48.52
N ARG A 229 -29.26 7.83 49.67
CA ARG A 229 -29.72 7.28 50.94
C ARG A 229 -30.98 8.02 51.35
N LYS A 230 -32.09 7.30 51.50
CA LYS A 230 -33.35 7.83 52.02
C LYS A 230 -33.08 8.37 53.43
N ILE A 231 -33.33 9.66 53.66
CA ILE A 231 -33.17 10.26 54.99
C ILE A 231 -34.41 9.89 55.79
N ASP A 232 -34.24 9.03 56.79
CA ASP A 232 -35.33 8.72 57.72
C ASP A 232 -35.59 9.94 58.61
N LYS A 233 -36.81 10.44 58.56
CA LYS A 233 -37.24 11.60 59.34
C LYS A 233 -37.50 11.14 60.77
N SER A 234 -36.93 11.83 61.75
CA SER A 234 -37.18 11.58 63.18
C SER A 234 -37.61 12.87 63.88
N ILE A 235 -38.44 12.73 64.90
CA ILE A 235 -38.93 13.82 65.76
C ILE A 235 -38.59 13.44 67.20
N ALA A 236 -37.96 14.35 67.94
CA ALA A 236 -37.66 14.16 69.36
C ALA A 236 -38.67 14.92 70.21
N VAL A 237 -39.23 14.25 71.23
CA VAL A 237 -40.09 14.85 72.26
C VAL A 237 -39.25 15.03 73.51
N LEU A 238 -39.13 16.26 73.99
CA LEU A 238 -38.35 16.60 75.20
C LEU A 238 -39.26 16.64 76.44
N PRO A 239 -38.70 16.54 77.65
CA PRO A 239 -39.50 16.55 78.85
C PRO A 239 -40.26 17.85 79.08
N PHE A 240 -41.54 17.72 79.43
CA PHE A 240 -42.36 18.87 79.75
C PHE A 240 -42.10 19.36 81.17
N GLN A 241 -41.99 20.68 81.32
CA GLN A 241 -41.84 21.30 82.62
C GLN A 241 -43.21 21.56 83.23
N ASN A 242 -43.46 21.07 84.45
CA ASN A 242 -44.64 21.47 85.22
C ASN A 242 -44.45 22.91 85.74
N LEU A 243 -45.32 23.82 85.33
CA LEU A 243 -45.32 25.23 85.73
C LEU A 243 -46.36 25.56 86.83
N SER A 244 -47.05 24.54 87.37
CA SER A 244 -48.00 24.71 88.47
C SER A 244 -47.31 24.70 89.84
N ASP A 245 -47.89 25.39 90.82
CA ASP A 245 -47.41 25.42 92.21
C ASP A 245 -47.68 24.09 92.95
N GLU A 246 -48.56 23.25 92.42
CA GLU A 246 -48.88 21.92 92.96
C GLU A 246 -47.87 20.87 92.45
N LYS A 247 -46.84 20.60 93.27
CA LYS A 247 -45.78 19.62 92.95
C LYS A 247 -46.28 18.19 92.78
N GLU A 248 -47.42 17.85 93.39
CA GLU A 248 -48.03 16.52 93.25
C GLU A 248 -48.51 16.25 91.82
N ASN A 249 -48.76 17.28 91.00
CA ASN A 249 -49.23 17.14 89.62
C ASN A 249 -48.09 16.93 88.60
N ALA A 250 -46.83 16.80 89.04
CA ALA A 250 -45.69 16.61 88.14
C ALA A 250 -45.84 15.35 87.24
N TYR A 251 -46.52 14.30 87.71
CA TYR A 251 -46.77 13.09 86.94
C TYR A 251 -47.63 13.32 85.69
N PHE A 252 -48.43 14.40 85.63
CA PHE A 252 -49.22 14.73 84.44
C PHE A 252 -48.33 15.18 83.28
N ALA A 253 -47.25 15.92 83.56
CA ALA A 253 -46.30 16.35 82.53
C ALA A 253 -45.59 15.14 81.91
N ASP A 254 -45.17 14.19 82.75
CA ASP A 254 -44.58 12.92 82.31
C ASP A 254 -45.59 12.07 81.53
N GLY A 255 -46.83 11.96 82.02
CA GLY A 255 -47.89 11.21 81.34
C GLY A 255 -48.24 11.76 79.96
N ILE A 256 -48.30 13.08 79.79
CA ILE A 256 -48.55 13.72 78.49
C ILE A 256 -47.36 13.52 77.54
N GLN A 257 -46.13 13.61 78.06
CA GLN A 257 -44.93 13.34 77.27
C GLN A 257 -44.94 11.91 76.72
N ASP A 258 -45.21 10.92 77.56
CA ASP A 258 -45.25 9.51 77.17
C ASP A 258 -46.37 9.22 76.16
N ASP A 259 -47.53 9.86 76.32
CA ASP A 259 -48.64 9.71 75.37
C ASP A 259 -48.31 10.32 74.00
N ILE A 260 -47.67 11.50 73.96
CA ILE A 260 -47.21 12.13 72.71
C ILE A 260 -46.14 11.26 72.04
N LEU A 261 -45.19 10.71 72.80
CA LEU A 261 -44.14 9.83 72.28
C LEU A 261 -44.75 8.55 71.69
N THR A 262 -45.73 7.95 72.38
CA THR A 262 -46.47 6.76 71.94
C THR A 262 -47.33 7.03 70.70
N ASN A 263 -47.89 8.22 70.55
CA ASN A 263 -48.68 8.58 69.38
C ASN A 263 -47.80 8.91 68.17
N LEU A 264 -46.67 9.60 68.38
CA LEU A 264 -45.70 9.88 67.30
C LEU A 264 -45.00 8.61 66.80
N SER A 265 -44.76 7.62 67.67
CA SER A 265 -44.18 6.33 67.24
C SER A 265 -45.09 5.55 66.28
N LYS A 266 -46.39 5.86 66.22
CA LYS A 266 -47.35 5.24 65.29
C LYS A 266 -47.41 5.94 63.93
N ILE A 267 -46.79 7.12 63.78
CA ILE A 267 -46.84 7.96 62.57
C ILE A 267 -45.55 7.80 61.72
N GLY A 268 -44.64 6.90 62.12
CA GLY A 268 -43.42 6.54 61.39
C GLY A 268 -43.60 5.37 60.43
#